data_AF-A0A7X5U9H6-F1
#
_entry.id   AF-A0A7X5U9H6-F1
#
_cell.length_a   1.000
_cell.length_b   1.000
_cell.length_c   1.000
_cell.angle_alpha   90.00
_cell.angle_beta   90.00
_cell.angle_gamma   90.00
#
_symmetry.space_group_name_H-M   'P 1'
#
loop_
_entity.id
_entity.type
_entity.pdbx_description
1 polymer ?
#
loop_
_entity_poly.entity_id
_entity_poly.type
_entity_poly.pdbx_seq_one_letter_code
_entity_poly.pdbx_strand_id
1 'polypeptide(L)'
;MDVDSGGFGVSSDSSSRESAIRTAISDCHAAGGRSCATVGTALNACMAISQGDEKFWLNSDVRKEKAVSKSLDDCKLSDKNCSLHYAGCASPIIVN
;
A
#
# COMPACT_ATOMS: atom_id res chain seq x y z
N MET A 1 4.26 7.09 0.29
CA MET A 1 4.95 6.90 -0.99
C MET A 1 5.33 8.26 -1.53
N ASP A 2 6.54 8.38 -2.06
CA ASP A 2 6.99 9.47 -2.91
C ASP A 2 7.17 8.90 -4.32
N VAL A 3 6.37 9.38 -5.27
CA VAL A 3 6.33 8.86 -6.64
C VAL A 3 7.54 9.27 -7.48
N ASP A 4 8.19 10.39 -7.13
CA ASP A 4 9.30 10.93 -7.91
C ASP A 4 10.61 10.25 -7.53
N SER A 5 10.81 9.96 -6.24
CA SER A 5 12.02 9.33 -5.72
C SER A 5 11.88 7.82 -5.49
N GLY A 6 10.67 7.27 -5.60
CA GLY A 6 10.39 5.85 -5.34
C GLY A 6 10.37 5.48 -3.86
N GLY A 7 10.46 6.46 -2.94
CA GLY A 7 10.39 6.21 -1.50
C GLY A 7 9.06 5.55 -1.11
N PHE A 8 9.12 4.40 -0.44
CA PHE A 8 7.94 3.64 -0.03
C PHE A 8 8.03 3.24 1.44
N GLY A 9 6.89 3.27 2.14
CA GLY A 9 6.80 2.94 3.56
C GLY A 9 5.41 2.39 3.89
N VAL A 10 5.35 1.52 4.89
CA VAL A 10 4.13 0.79 5.25
C VAL A 10 4.09 0.48 6.73
N SER A 11 2.89 0.49 7.32
CA SER A 11 2.68 0.12 8.72
C SER A 11 1.45 -0.78 8.84
N SER A 12 1.64 -1.99 9.39
CA SER A 12 0.58 -3.00 9.57
C SER A 12 0.11 -3.16 11.02
N ASP A 13 0.93 -2.76 12.00
CA ASP A 13 0.77 -3.13 13.42
C ASP A 13 0.46 -1.95 14.35
N SER A 14 -0.09 -0.87 13.78
CA SER A 14 -0.38 0.35 14.53
C SER A 14 -1.73 0.28 15.25
N SER A 15 -1.76 0.77 16.49
CA SER A 15 -2.96 0.84 17.34
C SER A 15 -4.00 1.88 16.90
N SER A 16 -3.63 2.80 16.00
CA SER A 16 -4.54 3.77 15.39
C SER A 16 -4.15 4.08 13.96
N ARG A 17 -5.11 4.62 13.20
CA ARG A 17 -4.90 5.12 11.83
C ARG A 17 -3.77 6.16 11.78
N GLU A 18 -3.78 7.11 12.71
CA GLU A 18 -2.82 8.22 12.74
C GLU A 18 -1.40 7.70 13.04
N SER A 19 -1.27 6.71 13.93
CA SER A 19 0.01 6.06 14.19
C SER A 19 0.52 5.30 12.96
N ALA A 20 -0.38 4.61 12.24
CA ALA A 20 -0.04 3.89 11.01
C ALA A 20 0.48 4.86 9.95
N ILE A 21 -0.21 5.98 9.75
CA ILE A 21 0.17 7.01 8.77
C ILE A 21 1.53 7.60 9.12
N ARG A 22 1.76 8.00 10.38
CA ARG A 22 3.05 8.56 10.80
C ARG A 22 4.20 7.57 10.58
N THR A 23 4.00 6.31 10.94
CA THR A 23 5.00 5.25 10.76
C THR A 23 5.30 5.05 9.28
N ALA A 24 4.28 4.89 8.44
CA ALA A 24 4.45 4.71 6.99
C ALA A 24 5.11 5.91 6.30
N ILE A 25 4.84 7.15 6.75
CA ILE A 25 5.52 8.35 6.25
C ILE A 25 6.98 8.35 6.69
N SER A 26 7.27 8.02 7.95
CA SER A 26 8.63 7.90 8.46
C SER A 26 9.44 6.87 7.67
N ASP A 27 8.87 5.69 7.42
CA ASP A 27 9.50 4.63 6.63
C ASP A 27 9.74 5.06 5.19
N CYS A 28 8.79 5.79 4.59
CA CYS A 28 8.96 6.37 3.25
C CYS A 28 10.14 7.34 3.20
N HIS A 29 10.31 8.20 4.20
CA HIS A 29 11.46 9.10 4.28
C HIS A 29 12.77 8.36 4.51
N ALA A 30 12.76 7.33 5.36
CA ALA A 30 13.92 6.46 5.59
C ALA A 30 14.34 5.71 4.32
N ALA A 31 13.38 5.37 3.44
CA ALA A 31 13.62 4.80 2.13
C ALA A 31 14.09 5.81 1.06
N GLY A 32 14.38 7.05 1.44
CA GLY A 32 14.88 8.10 0.54
C GLY A 32 13.81 9.03 -0.03
N GLY A 33 12.55 8.85 0.36
CA GLY A 33 11.44 9.72 -0.02
C GLY A 33 11.58 11.14 0.53
N ARG A 34 11.25 12.15 -0.27
CA ARG A 34 11.26 13.58 0.12
C ARG A 34 9.84 14.14 0.22
N SER A 35 8.98 13.77 -0.72
CA SER A 35 7.58 14.22 -0.84
C SER A 35 6.61 13.08 -0.48
N CYS A 36 6.80 12.48 0.71
CA CYS A 36 6.03 11.31 1.12
C CYS A 36 4.56 11.65 1.42
N ALA A 37 3.64 11.02 0.67
CA ALA A 37 2.20 11.11 0.90
C ALA A 37 1.57 9.74 1.22
N THR A 38 0.40 9.76 1.86
CA THR A 38 -0.39 8.55 2.11
C THR A 38 -1.19 8.18 0.86
N VAL A 39 -1.08 6.93 0.42
CA VAL A 39 -1.78 6.42 -0.77
C VAL A 39 -2.96 5.51 -0.43
N GLY A 40 -3.02 4.99 0.79
CA GLY A 40 -4.10 4.11 1.23
C GLY A 40 -3.94 3.70 2.70
N THR A 41 -5.03 3.21 3.26
CA THR A 41 -5.14 2.69 4.63
C THR A 41 -6.19 1.61 4.64
N ALA A 42 -5.96 0.53 5.39
CA ALA A 42 -6.94 -0.53 5.59
C ALA A 42 -7.13 -0.82 7.09
N LEU A 43 -8.34 -1.22 7.46
CA LEU A 43 -8.68 -1.73 8.78
C LEU A 43 -9.36 -3.09 8.59
N ASN A 44 -8.88 -4.12 9.31
CA ASN A 44 -9.40 -5.49 9.20
C ASN A 44 -9.44 -6.01 7.75
N ALA A 45 -8.48 -5.59 6.93
CA ALA A 45 -8.40 -5.91 5.52
C ALA A 45 -6.94 -5.91 5.04
N CYS A 46 -6.75 -6.45 3.85
CA CYS A 46 -5.49 -6.47 3.14
C CYS A 46 -5.48 -5.44 2.01
N MET A 47 -4.31 -4.92 1.71
CA MET A 47 -4.06 -4.06 0.55
C MET A 47 -3.00 -4.68 -0.34
N ALA A 48 -3.12 -4.42 -1.63
CA ALA A 48 -2.07 -4.68 -2.60
C ALA A 48 -1.87 -3.46 -3.49
N ILE A 49 -0.62 -3.24 -3.87
CA ILE A 49 -0.20 -2.21 -4.80
C ILE A 49 0.54 -2.94 -5.92
N SER A 50 0.08 -2.77 -7.15
CA SER A 50 0.82 -3.17 -8.34
C SER A 50 1.40 -1.93 -9.01
N GLN A 51 2.47 -2.14 -9.77
CA GLN A 51 3.15 -1.11 -10.53
C GLN A 51 3.01 -1.46 -12.01
N GLY A 52 2.49 -0.53 -12.80
CA GLY A 52 2.60 -0.53 -14.25
C GLY A 52 3.62 0.50 -14.74
N ASP A 53 3.68 0.70 -16.05
CA ASP A 53 4.56 1.70 -16.67
C ASP A 53 4.11 3.13 -16.34
N GLU A 54 2.80 3.36 -16.23
CA GLU A 54 2.24 4.70 -16.03
C GLU A 54 2.09 5.07 -14.57
N LYS A 55 1.62 4.13 -13.72
CA LYS A 55 1.32 4.42 -12.31
C LYS A 55 1.24 3.17 -11.42
N PHE A 56 1.02 3.44 -10.13
CA PHE A 56 0.65 2.43 -9.14
C PHE A 56 -0.86 2.22 -9.09
N TRP A 57 -1.27 0.98 -8.83
CA TRP A 57 -2.67 0.56 -8.72
C TRP A 57 -2.91 -0.07 -7.36
N LEU A 58 -3.62 0.66 -6.49
CA LEU A 58 -3.92 0.23 -5.13
C LEU A 58 -5.32 -0.40 -5.07
N ASN A 59 -5.41 -1.59 -4.48
CA ASN A 59 -6.67 -2.27 -4.21
C ASN A 59 -6.67 -2.92 -2.83
N SER A 60 -7.87 -3.25 -2.33
CA SER A 60 -8.05 -3.90 -1.03
C SER A 60 -9.12 -4.98 -1.04
N ASP A 61 -8.97 -5.93 -0.12
CA ASP A 61 -9.94 -7.00 0.13
C ASP A 61 -9.68 -7.61 1.52
N VAL A 62 -10.68 -8.29 2.09
CA VAL A 62 -10.50 -9.06 3.33
C VAL A 62 -9.53 -10.24 3.16
N ARG A 63 -9.30 -10.70 1.92
CA ARG A 63 -8.30 -11.70 1.57
C ARG A 63 -7.16 -11.10 0.77
N LYS A 64 -5.92 -11.38 1.17
CA LYS A 64 -4.70 -10.87 0.52
C LYS A 64 -4.66 -11.21 -0.97
N GLU A 65 -5.02 -12.44 -1.33
CA GLU A 65 -4.97 -12.95 -2.71
C GLU A 65 -5.96 -12.20 -3.60
N LYS A 66 -7.12 -11.82 -3.05
CA LYS A 66 -8.11 -11.02 -3.76
C LYS A 66 -7.70 -9.57 -3.93
N ALA A 67 -7.04 -8.99 -2.92
CA ALA A 67 -6.47 -7.65 -3.05
C ALA A 67 -5.42 -7.62 -4.17
N VAL A 68 -4.55 -8.64 -4.22
CA VAL A 68 -3.54 -8.82 -5.27
C VAL A 68 -4.17 -8.99 -6.64
N SER A 69 -5.16 -9.90 -6.79
CA SER A 69 -5.79 -10.13 -8.09
C SER A 69 -6.46 -8.86 -8.61
N LYS A 70 -7.25 -8.18 -7.78
CA LYS A 70 -7.88 -6.90 -8.14
C LYS A 70 -6.86 -5.84 -8.56
N SER A 71 -5.78 -5.68 -7.79
CA SER A 71 -4.71 -4.72 -8.10
C SER A 71 -4.04 -5.00 -9.44
N LEU A 72 -3.76 -6.27 -9.75
CA LEU A 72 -3.14 -6.65 -11.03
C LEU A 72 -4.12 -6.58 -12.20
N ASP A 73 -5.38 -6.95 -11.99
CA ASP A 73 -6.40 -6.93 -13.03
C ASP A 73 -6.71 -5.48 -13.45
N ASP A 74 -6.88 -4.57 -12.49
CA ASP A 74 -7.09 -3.14 -12.77
C ASP A 74 -5.89 -2.53 -13.52
N CYS A 75 -4.66 -2.90 -13.12
CA CYS A 75 -3.46 -2.49 -13.84
C CYS A 75 -3.49 -3.00 -15.29
N LYS A 76 -3.72 -4.29 -15.52
CA LYS A 76 -3.70 -4.90 -16.86
C LYS A 76 -4.79 -4.36 -17.80
N LEU A 77 -5.87 -3.81 -17.25
CA LEU A 77 -6.94 -3.18 -18.04
C LEU A 77 -6.54 -1.82 -18.62
N SER A 78 -5.61 -1.12 -17.97
CA SER A 78 -5.33 0.30 -18.27
C SER A 78 -3.85 0.65 -18.40
N ASP A 79 -2.94 -0.30 -18.18
CA ASP A 79 -1.50 -0.10 -18.07
C ASP A 79 -0.73 -1.35 -18.57
N LYS A 80 0.60 -1.29 -18.61
CA LYS A 80 1.49 -2.35 -19.11
C LYS A 80 2.55 -2.72 -18.07
N ASN A 81 3.25 -3.83 -18.31
CA ASN A 81 4.30 -4.37 -17.44
C ASN A 81 3.90 -4.50 -15.96
N CYS A 82 2.62 -4.80 -15.73
CA CYS A 82 2.02 -4.89 -14.41
C CYS A 82 2.70 -5.96 -13.56
N SER A 83 3.29 -5.54 -12.45
CA SER A 83 3.92 -6.41 -11.45
C SER A 83 3.45 -6.04 -10.04
N LEU A 84 3.49 -7.00 -9.13
CA LEU A 84 3.13 -6.73 -7.73
C LEU A 84 4.28 -5.95 -7.08
N HIS A 85 3.97 -4.76 -6.55
CA HIS A 85 4.91 -3.94 -5.81
C HIS A 85 4.86 -4.24 -4.31
N TYR A 86 3.66 -4.35 -3.74
CA TYR A 86 3.45 -4.65 -2.32
C TYR A 86 2.13 -5.40 -2.10
N ALA A 87 2.09 -6.29 -1.11
CA ALA A 87 0.84 -6.81 -0.57
C ALA A 87 0.98 -7.15 0.92
N GLY A 88 0.00 -6.74 1.73
CA GLY A 88 0.00 -7.03 3.16
C GLY A 88 -1.35 -6.74 3.81
N CYS A 89 -1.52 -7.23 5.04
CA CYS A 89 -2.76 -7.11 5.79
C CYS A 89 -2.56 -6.25 7.04
N ALA A 90 -3.58 -5.47 7.39
CA ALA A 90 -3.61 -4.81 8.67
C ALA A 90 -3.78 -5.86 9.78
N SER A 91 -3.00 -5.72 10.86
CA SER A 91 -3.19 -6.54 12.05
C SER A 91 -4.57 -6.24 12.68
N PRO A 92 -5.30 -7.26 13.14
CA PRO A 92 -6.61 -7.03 13.76
C PRO A 92 -6.48 -6.15 15.00
N ILE A 93 -7.34 -5.14 15.12
CA ILE A 93 -7.48 -4.42 16.39
C ILE A 93 -8.40 -5.24 17.29
N ILE A 94 -7.83 -5.86 18.32
CA ILE A 94 -8.59 -6.56 19.36
C ILE A 94 -9.02 -5.51 20.39
N VAL A 95 -10.33 -5.24 20.47
CA VAL A 95 -10.92 -4.49 21.58
C VAL A 95 -11.27 -5.50 22.69
N ASN A 96 -10.79 -5.24 23.91
CA ASN A 96 -11.10 -6.01 25.10
C ASN A 96 -12.01 -5.21 26.04
#